data_AF-A0A1J5RWC9-F1
#
_entry.id   AF-A0A1J5RWC9-F1
#
_cell.length_a   1.000
_cell.length_b   1.000
_cell.length_c   1.000
_cell.angle_alpha   90.00
_cell.angle_beta   90.00
_cell.angle_gamma   90.00
#
_symmetry.space_group_name_H-M   'P 1'
#
loop_
_entity.id
_entity.type
_entity.pdbx_description
1 polymer ?
#
loop_
_entity_poly.entity_id
_entity_poly.type
_entity_poly.pdbx_seq_one_letter_code
_entity_poly.pdbx_strand_id
1 'polypeptide(L)'
;MSNKPTKKPKQPKPYPNQKTLWSYYMQAIEPNSNEINEAFPEYHPMWVIQSQNKTVSADNFKVLREHMLNMTLIECAAYLRVSVRTIQSWEKGSANVPFVMFELLRLVSESVHFRLSHKDWQGWFIANDGRLVSPDRGSLSFSPDELSYIRETHQVKAMYETENKRLRSEVEPLRAEIAEMRALDSNAGVLNELKTIETKLSELTTKVSRNKVVKIGSRSKKLEPALGVKAA
;
A
#
# COMPACT_ATOMS: atom_id res chain seq x y z
N MET A 1 -20.55 80.43 9.51
CA MET A 1 -20.63 79.49 8.38
C MET A 1 -19.25 78.91 8.14
N SER A 2 -19.02 77.65 8.54
CA SER A 2 -17.70 77.01 8.49
C SER A 2 -17.50 76.36 7.12
N ASN A 3 -16.57 76.89 6.31
CA ASN A 3 -16.22 76.31 5.00
C ASN A 3 -15.57 74.94 5.20
N LYS A 4 -16.26 73.88 4.78
CA LYS A 4 -15.67 72.54 4.68
C LYS A 4 -14.65 72.52 3.54
N PRO A 5 -13.44 71.98 3.74
CA PRO A 5 -12.46 71.87 2.68
C PRO A 5 -12.96 70.85 1.64
N THR A 6 -13.11 71.32 0.40
CA THR A 6 -13.39 70.49 -0.77
C THR A 6 -12.23 69.53 -0.99
N LYS A 7 -12.46 68.23 -0.84
CA LYS A 7 -11.46 67.18 -1.12
C LYS A 7 -11.00 67.33 -2.58
N LYS A 8 -9.70 67.53 -2.78
CA LYS A 8 -9.09 67.51 -4.12
C LYS A 8 -9.43 66.19 -4.83
N PRO A 9 -9.73 66.21 -6.14
CA PRO A 9 -9.94 65.00 -6.90
C PRO A 9 -8.69 64.13 -6.80
N LYS A 10 -8.85 62.88 -6.37
CA LYS A 10 -7.75 61.91 -6.33
C LYS A 10 -7.24 61.73 -7.76
N GLN A 11 -5.96 62.01 -8.00
CA GLN A 11 -5.36 61.70 -9.28
C GLN A 11 -5.52 60.20 -9.59
N PRO A 12 -5.78 59.83 -10.84
CA PRO A 12 -5.87 58.42 -11.23
C PRO A 12 -4.53 57.77 -10.89
N LYS A 13 -4.59 56.71 -10.08
CA LYS A 13 -3.38 55.94 -9.77
C LYS A 13 -2.89 55.32 -11.08
N PRO A 14 -1.57 55.30 -11.35
CA PRO A 14 -1.04 54.54 -12.48
C PRO A 14 -1.43 53.08 -12.31
N TYR A 15 -2.07 52.52 -13.33
CA TYR A 15 -2.53 51.14 -13.40
C TYR A 15 -1.62 50.35 -14.34
N PRO A 16 -1.26 49.08 -14.01
CA PRO A 16 -1.48 48.39 -12.74
C PRO A 16 -0.57 48.92 -11.60
N ASN A 17 -0.93 48.64 -10.34
CA ASN A 17 -0.13 49.10 -9.19
C ASN A 17 1.28 48.45 -9.15
N GLN A 18 2.26 49.06 -8.46
CA GLN A 18 3.64 48.55 -8.41
C GLN A 18 3.78 47.12 -7.85
N LYS A 19 2.96 46.74 -6.86
CA LYS A 19 2.99 45.39 -6.28
C LYS A 19 2.52 44.34 -7.29
N THR A 20 1.52 44.70 -8.08
CA THR A 20 0.96 43.89 -9.15
C THR A 20 1.95 43.77 -10.32
N LEU A 21 2.60 44.87 -10.73
CA LEU A 21 3.70 44.83 -11.70
C LEU A 21 4.86 43.93 -11.25
N TRP A 22 5.23 43.99 -9.96
CA TRP A 22 6.26 43.11 -9.41
C TRP A 22 5.84 41.63 -9.45
N SER A 23 4.56 41.33 -9.16
CA SER A 23 4.04 39.96 -9.29
C SER A 23 4.05 39.44 -10.73
N TYR A 24 3.76 40.30 -11.71
CA TYR A 24 3.87 39.98 -13.14
C TYR A 24 5.30 39.69 -13.56
N TYR A 25 6.24 40.54 -13.14
CA TYR A 25 7.66 40.36 -13.40
C TYR A 25 8.17 39.01 -12.85
N MET A 26 7.79 38.67 -11.61
CA MET A 26 8.20 37.40 -10.99
C MET A 26 7.62 36.16 -11.67
N GLN A 27 6.49 36.30 -12.37
CA GLN A 27 5.84 35.19 -13.08
C GLN A 27 6.18 35.17 -14.57
N ALA A 28 6.91 36.17 -15.08
CA ALA A 28 7.18 36.40 -16.50
C ALA A 28 5.90 36.52 -17.35
N ILE A 29 4.84 37.15 -16.81
CA ILE A 29 3.55 37.30 -17.49
C ILE A 29 3.19 38.77 -17.53
N GLU A 30 3.21 39.36 -18.72
CA GLU A 30 2.71 40.71 -18.97
C GLU A 30 1.27 40.62 -19.51
N PRO A 31 0.26 41.15 -18.80
CA PRO A 31 -1.11 41.15 -19.31
C PRO A 31 -1.21 42.09 -20.51
N ASN A 32 -1.45 41.52 -21.68
CA ASN A 32 -1.43 42.25 -22.95
C ASN A 32 -2.80 42.84 -23.35
N SER A 33 -3.87 42.55 -22.60
CA SER A 33 -5.23 43.03 -22.92
C SER A 33 -5.61 44.26 -22.09
N ASN A 34 -5.94 45.35 -22.78
CA ASN A 34 -6.44 46.58 -22.18
C ASN A 34 -7.79 46.37 -21.48
N GLU A 35 -8.65 45.50 -22.03
CA GLU A 35 -9.95 45.16 -21.47
C GLU A 35 -9.82 44.44 -20.12
N ILE A 36 -8.83 43.55 -20.00
CA ILE A 36 -8.53 42.87 -18.72
C ILE A 36 -7.98 43.88 -17.71
N ASN A 37 -7.07 44.76 -18.14
CA ASN A 37 -6.52 45.81 -17.28
C ASN A 37 -7.61 46.77 -16.77
N GLU A 38 -8.63 47.08 -17.58
CA GLU A 38 -9.76 47.90 -17.19
C GLU A 38 -10.69 47.18 -16.21
N ALA A 39 -10.97 45.89 -16.44
CA ALA A 39 -11.82 45.08 -15.57
C ALA A 39 -11.16 44.73 -14.22
N PHE A 40 -9.83 44.61 -14.18
CA PHE A 40 -9.05 44.21 -13.01
C PHE A 40 -7.94 45.23 -12.67
N PRO A 41 -8.27 46.50 -12.37
CA PRO A 41 -7.31 47.59 -12.34
C PRO A 41 -6.23 47.46 -11.25
N GLU A 42 -6.56 46.86 -10.11
CA GLU A 42 -5.64 46.75 -8.98
C GLU A 42 -4.85 45.44 -8.96
N TYR A 43 -5.45 44.34 -9.38
CA TYR A 43 -4.89 43.00 -9.23
C TYR A 43 -5.53 42.04 -10.22
N HIS A 44 -4.72 41.28 -10.97
CA HIS A 44 -5.22 40.17 -11.78
C HIS A 44 -5.16 38.88 -10.96
N PRO A 45 -6.28 38.19 -10.75
CA PRO A 45 -6.28 36.85 -10.20
C PRO A 45 -5.41 35.90 -11.01
N MET A 46 -4.78 34.91 -10.35
CA MET A 46 -3.91 33.93 -11.02
C MET A 46 -4.58 33.23 -12.20
N TRP A 47 -5.88 32.93 -12.10
CA TRP A 47 -6.61 32.28 -13.19
C TRP A 47 -6.75 33.18 -14.43
N VAL A 48 -6.87 34.51 -14.26
CA VAL A 48 -6.89 35.51 -15.35
C VAL A 48 -5.52 35.63 -16.01
N ILE A 49 -4.47 35.55 -15.20
CA ILE A 49 -3.09 35.57 -15.67
C ILE A 49 -2.82 34.30 -16.51
N GLN A 50 -3.19 33.13 -15.98
CA GLN A 50 -3.01 31.84 -16.64
C GLN A 50 -3.81 31.72 -17.95
N SER A 51 -5.02 32.29 -18.02
CA SER A 51 -5.81 32.29 -19.26
C SER A 51 -5.16 33.09 -20.39
N GLN A 52 -4.25 34.03 -20.06
CA GLN A 52 -3.52 34.82 -21.05
C GLN A 52 -2.24 34.13 -21.57
N ASN A 53 -1.74 33.10 -20.87
CA ASN A 53 -0.51 32.41 -21.26
C ASN A 53 -0.62 31.63 -22.59
N LYS A 54 -1.85 31.27 -23.00
CA LYS A 54 -2.08 30.51 -24.22
C LYS A 54 -2.98 31.30 -25.15
N THR A 55 -2.50 31.56 -26.35
CA THR A 55 -3.31 32.18 -27.41
C THR A 55 -4.36 31.20 -27.92
N VAL A 56 -5.57 31.69 -28.20
CA VAL A 56 -6.61 30.87 -28.83
C VAL A 56 -6.27 30.72 -30.31
N SER A 57 -5.92 29.50 -30.72
CA SER A 57 -5.66 29.14 -32.11
C SER A 57 -6.16 27.73 -32.41
N ALA A 58 -6.34 27.42 -33.69
CA ALA A 58 -6.71 26.07 -34.15
C ALA A 58 -5.70 25.02 -33.68
N ASP A 59 -4.41 25.32 -33.81
CA ASP A 59 -3.32 24.44 -33.38
C ASP A 59 -3.32 24.22 -31.88
N ASN A 60 -3.45 25.29 -31.08
CA ASN A 60 -3.47 25.17 -29.62
C ASN A 60 -4.72 24.40 -29.14
N PHE A 61 -5.87 24.61 -29.78
CA PHE A 61 -7.08 23.87 -29.47
C PHE A 61 -6.90 22.37 -29.76
N LYS A 62 -6.31 22.03 -30.92
CA LYS A 62 -5.97 20.65 -31.28
C LYS A 62 -5.00 20.02 -30.28
N VAL A 63 -3.94 20.73 -29.90
CA VAL A 63 -2.96 20.26 -28.90
C VAL A 63 -3.60 20.00 -27.55
N LEU A 64 -4.48 20.90 -27.08
CA LEU A 64 -5.24 20.69 -25.85
C LEU A 64 -6.08 19.42 -25.91
N ARG A 65 -6.85 19.22 -26.99
CA ARG A 65 -7.68 18.01 -27.14
C ARG A 65 -6.82 16.74 -27.21
N GLU A 66 -5.83 16.73 -28.11
CA GLU A 66 -5.15 15.51 -28.54
C GLU A 66 -4.02 15.08 -27.61
N HIS A 67 -3.27 16.03 -27.04
CA HIS A 67 -2.07 15.71 -26.26
C HIS A 67 -2.22 15.97 -24.77
N MET A 68 -3.04 16.95 -24.38
CA MET A 68 -3.24 17.28 -22.96
C MET A 68 -4.41 16.47 -22.38
N LEU A 69 -5.52 16.40 -23.13
CA LEU A 69 -6.73 15.69 -22.70
C LEU A 69 -6.86 14.28 -23.28
N ASN A 70 -6.06 13.92 -24.28
CA ASN A 70 -6.10 12.64 -24.98
C ASN A 70 -7.51 12.23 -25.45
N MET A 71 -8.32 13.21 -25.86
CA MET A 71 -9.69 12.98 -26.33
C MET A 71 -9.72 12.78 -27.85
N THR A 72 -10.54 11.85 -28.32
CA THR A 72 -10.93 11.77 -29.73
C THR A 72 -11.82 12.96 -30.12
N LEU A 73 -12.00 13.17 -31.43
CA LEU A 73 -12.92 14.19 -31.94
C LEU A 73 -14.36 13.98 -31.45
N ILE A 74 -14.80 12.72 -31.33
CA ILE A 74 -16.16 12.36 -30.91
C ILE A 74 -16.35 12.66 -29.43
N GLU A 75 -15.39 12.27 -28.58
CA GLU A 75 -15.42 12.54 -27.14
C GLU A 75 -15.39 14.04 -26.86
N CYS A 76 -14.52 14.80 -27.54
CA CYS A 76 -14.46 16.25 -27.39
C CYS A 76 -15.77 16.93 -27.83
N ALA A 77 -16.35 16.49 -28.95
CA ALA A 77 -17.64 16.99 -29.42
C ALA A 77 -18.78 16.70 -28.42
N ALA A 78 -18.81 15.48 -27.87
CA ALA A 78 -19.78 15.09 -26.84
C ALA A 78 -19.60 15.91 -25.55
N TYR A 79 -18.35 16.07 -25.10
CA TYR A 79 -18.00 16.84 -23.91
C TYR A 79 -18.42 18.32 -24.03
N LEU A 80 -18.07 18.96 -25.16
CA LEU A 80 -18.41 20.36 -25.45
C LEU A 80 -19.86 20.55 -25.93
N ARG A 81 -20.61 19.45 -26.11
CA ARG A 81 -22.01 19.43 -26.59
C ARG A 81 -22.20 20.12 -27.95
N VAL A 82 -21.27 19.88 -28.86
CA VAL A 82 -21.30 20.38 -30.24
C VAL A 82 -21.18 19.23 -31.23
N SER A 83 -21.36 19.52 -32.52
CA SER A 83 -21.16 18.50 -33.55
C SER A 83 -19.67 18.20 -33.77
N VAL A 84 -19.35 16.97 -34.18
CA VAL A 84 -17.97 16.59 -34.58
C VAL A 84 -17.45 17.49 -35.71
N ARG A 85 -18.32 17.88 -36.64
CA ARG A 85 -18.00 18.82 -37.72
C ARG A 85 -17.55 20.17 -37.19
N THR A 86 -18.15 20.65 -36.10
CA THR A 86 -17.77 21.91 -35.45
C THR A 86 -16.34 21.83 -34.91
N ILE A 87 -16.00 20.75 -34.19
CA ILE A 87 -14.63 20.52 -33.69
C ILE A 87 -13.63 20.47 -34.85
N GLN A 88 -13.93 19.73 -35.91
CA GLN A 88 -13.08 19.68 -37.10
C GLN A 88 -12.91 21.04 -37.77
N SER A 89 -13.95 21.87 -37.79
CA SER A 89 -13.87 23.22 -38.36
C SER A 89 -12.97 24.14 -37.53
N TRP A 90 -13.00 24.01 -36.21
CA TRP A 90 -12.10 24.73 -35.31
C TRP A 90 -10.65 24.28 -35.47
N GLU A 91 -10.38 22.98 -35.53
CA GLU A 91 -9.02 22.45 -35.69
C GLU A 91 -8.40 22.69 -37.07
N LYS A 92 -9.24 22.81 -38.11
CA LYS A 92 -8.78 23.20 -39.45
C LYS A 92 -8.59 24.71 -39.60
N GLY A 93 -9.02 25.50 -38.61
CA GLY A 93 -9.05 26.96 -38.71
C GLY A 93 -10.10 27.50 -39.69
N SER A 94 -11.03 26.68 -40.19
CA SER A 94 -12.11 27.15 -41.06
C SER A 94 -13.20 27.91 -40.30
N ALA A 95 -13.27 27.77 -38.98
CA ALA A 95 -14.04 28.63 -38.10
C ALA A 95 -13.21 29.01 -36.87
N ASN A 96 -13.42 30.22 -36.35
CA ASN A 96 -12.75 30.67 -35.13
C ASN A 96 -13.20 29.82 -33.94
N VAL A 97 -12.23 29.42 -33.12
CA VAL A 97 -12.48 28.71 -31.85
C VAL A 97 -13.05 29.72 -30.84
N PRO A 98 -14.25 29.51 -30.27
CA PRO A 98 -14.74 30.37 -29.21
C PRO A 98 -13.82 30.31 -27.99
N PHE A 99 -13.41 31.47 -27.46
CA PHE A 99 -12.53 31.56 -26.28
C PHE A 99 -13.05 30.70 -25.11
N VAL A 100 -14.37 30.73 -24.87
CA VAL A 100 -15.00 29.95 -23.79
C VAL A 100 -14.80 28.43 -23.94
N MET A 101 -14.76 27.91 -25.17
CA MET A 101 -14.54 26.49 -25.43
C MET A 101 -13.07 26.12 -25.22
N PHE A 102 -12.17 26.98 -25.67
CA PHE A 102 -10.74 26.81 -25.43
C PHE A 102 -10.40 26.86 -23.94
N GLU A 103 -10.94 27.85 -23.23
CA GLU A 103 -10.74 28.04 -21.80
C GLU A 103 -11.33 26.89 -20.99
N LEU A 104 -12.49 26.35 -21.39
CA LEU A 104 -13.04 25.16 -20.76
C LEU A 104 -12.08 23.97 -20.88
N LEU A 105 -11.54 23.68 -22.07
CA LEU A 105 -10.56 22.59 -22.22
C LEU A 105 -9.29 22.83 -21.41
N ARG A 106 -8.81 24.08 -21.32
CA ARG A 106 -7.67 24.46 -20.48
C ARG A 106 -7.95 24.15 -19.01
N LEU A 107 -9.06 24.64 -18.47
CA LEU A 107 -9.46 24.43 -17.08
C LEU A 107 -9.63 22.95 -16.73
N VAL A 108 -10.23 22.17 -17.64
CA VAL A 108 -10.37 20.72 -17.46
C VAL A 108 -9.00 20.06 -17.40
N SER A 109 -8.08 20.40 -18.30
CA SER A 109 -6.73 19.81 -18.33
C SER A 109 -5.92 20.10 -17.05
N GLU A 110 -6.18 21.23 -16.41
CA GLU A 110 -5.54 21.61 -15.15
C GLU A 110 -6.26 21.04 -13.91
N SER A 111 -7.50 20.58 -14.07
CA SER A 111 -8.30 20.09 -12.96
C SER A 111 -7.74 18.79 -12.37
N VAL A 112 -7.76 18.70 -11.04
CA VAL A 112 -7.40 17.49 -10.30
C VAL A 112 -8.29 16.31 -10.70
N HIS A 113 -9.58 16.55 -10.89
CA HIS A 113 -10.55 15.54 -11.31
C HIS A 113 -10.18 14.89 -12.65
N PHE A 114 -9.70 15.69 -13.62
CA PHE A 114 -9.21 15.15 -14.87
C PHE A 114 -7.93 14.32 -14.67
N ARG A 115 -6.98 14.78 -13.85
CA ARG A 115 -5.75 14.02 -13.56
C ARG A 115 -6.01 12.68 -12.87
N LEU A 116 -7.12 12.58 -12.12
CA LEU A 116 -7.58 11.34 -11.49
C LEU A 116 -8.59 10.55 -12.34
N SER A 117 -8.85 10.95 -13.59
CA SER A 117 -9.85 10.29 -14.45
C SER A 117 -9.35 9.00 -15.12
N HIS A 118 -8.07 8.64 -14.96
CA HIS A 118 -7.55 7.38 -15.48
C HIS A 118 -8.27 6.19 -14.84
N LYS A 119 -8.52 5.13 -15.61
CA LYS A 119 -9.31 3.96 -15.17
C LYS A 119 -8.83 3.34 -13.85
N ASP A 120 -7.51 3.35 -13.60
CA ASP A 120 -6.92 2.76 -12.39
C ASP A 120 -7.22 3.60 -11.12
N TRP A 121 -7.66 4.85 -11.31
CA TRP A 121 -8.10 5.78 -10.29
C TRP A 121 -9.63 5.86 -10.20
N GLN A 122 -10.36 4.93 -10.83
CA GLN A 122 -11.82 4.92 -10.79
C GLN A 122 -12.33 4.95 -9.34
N GLY A 123 -13.16 5.95 -9.02
CA GLY A 123 -13.76 6.12 -7.69
C GLY A 123 -12.85 6.81 -6.66
N TRP A 124 -11.57 7.02 -6.97
CA TRP A 124 -10.68 7.80 -6.13
C TRP A 124 -10.98 9.30 -6.27
N PHE A 125 -10.85 10.04 -5.17
CA PHE A 125 -11.00 11.49 -5.18
C PHE A 125 -10.16 12.14 -4.08
N ILE A 126 -9.89 13.44 -4.23
CA ILE A 126 -9.30 14.25 -3.17
C ILE A 126 -10.44 14.94 -2.43
N ALA A 127 -10.55 14.68 -1.13
CA ALA A 127 -11.54 15.32 -0.27
C ALA A 127 -11.18 16.78 0.00
N ASN A 128 -12.14 17.56 0.53
CA ASN A 128 -11.95 18.99 0.79
C ASN A 128 -10.84 19.30 1.81
N ASP A 129 -10.46 18.31 2.62
CA ASP A 129 -9.34 18.37 3.57
C ASP A 129 -7.98 18.01 2.95
N GLY A 130 -7.93 17.74 1.64
CA GLY A 130 -6.73 17.39 0.90
C GLY A 130 -6.31 15.93 0.98
N ARG A 131 -7.11 15.05 1.60
CA ARG A 131 -6.82 13.62 1.70
C ARG A 131 -7.23 12.88 0.42
N LEU A 132 -6.43 11.90 0.01
CA LEU A 132 -6.74 10.99 -1.08
C LEU A 132 -7.61 9.84 -0.55
N VAL A 133 -8.85 9.74 -1.03
CA VAL A 133 -9.84 8.76 -0.55
C VAL A 133 -9.95 7.59 -1.51
N SER A 134 -9.90 6.37 -0.98
CA SER A 134 -10.08 5.12 -1.73
C SER A 134 -11.56 4.73 -1.79
N PRO A 135 -12.07 4.27 -2.94
CA PRO A 135 -13.47 3.87 -3.10
C PRO A 135 -13.82 2.53 -2.45
N ASP A 136 -12.88 1.58 -2.38
CA ASP A 136 -13.19 0.17 -2.14
C ASP A 136 -13.19 -0.22 -0.66
N ARG A 137 -12.58 0.60 0.20
CA ARG A 137 -12.48 0.33 1.64
C ARG A 137 -13.03 1.50 2.41
N GLY A 138 -14.24 1.32 2.95
CA GLY A 138 -14.96 2.33 3.71
C GLY A 138 -14.05 2.99 4.75
N SER A 139 -13.83 4.29 4.56
CA SER A 139 -12.98 5.21 5.33
C SER A 139 -11.45 5.18 5.09
N LEU A 140 -10.94 4.42 4.12
CA LEU A 140 -9.51 4.45 3.81
C LEU A 140 -9.18 5.75 3.07
N SER A 141 -8.42 6.61 3.75
CA SER A 141 -7.94 7.87 3.20
C SER A 141 -6.48 8.08 3.59
N PHE A 142 -5.72 8.70 2.70
CA PHE A 142 -4.29 8.92 2.86
C PHE A 142 -3.99 10.42 2.87
N SER A 143 -3.25 10.90 3.86
CA SER A 143 -2.59 12.21 3.80
C SER A 143 -1.33 12.14 2.93
N PRO A 144 -0.85 13.29 2.41
CA PRO A 144 0.44 13.33 1.71
C PRO A 144 1.61 12.77 2.54
N ASP A 145 1.62 13.04 3.85
CA ASP A 145 2.65 12.53 4.76
C ASP A 145 2.57 11.00 4.87
N GLU A 146 1.37 10.44 5.05
CA GLU A 146 1.14 8.98 5.11
C GLU A 146 1.60 8.27 3.83
N LEU A 147 1.36 8.88 2.66
CA LEU A 147 1.83 8.34 1.37
C LEU A 147 3.36 8.33 1.27
N SER A 148 4.02 9.31 1.89
CA SER A 148 5.48 9.41 1.88
C SER A 148 6.12 8.23 2.63
N TYR A 149 5.51 7.79 3.75
CA TYR A 149 6.01 6.69 4.58
C TYR A 149 5.84 5.27 4.00
N ILE A 150 5.11 5.12 2.88
CA ILE A 150 4.81 3.80 2.31
C ILE A 150 6.11 3.06 1.98
N ARG A 151 7.08 3.76 1.37
CA ARG A 151 8.35 3.15 0.95
C ARG A 151 9.15 2.66 2.15
N GLU A 152 9.31 3.48 3.17
CA GLU A 152 10.04 3.16 4.40
C GLU A 152 9.37 1.97 5.09
N THR A 153 8.04 1.96 5.15
CA THR A 153 7.27 0.85 5.72
C THR A 153 7.56 -0.47 4.99
N HIS A 154 7.62 -0.44 3.65
CA HIS A 154 7.99 -1.62 2.86
C HIS A 154 9.44 -2.07 3.09
N GLN A 155 10.38 -1.13 3.21
CA GLN A 155 11.78 -1.44 3.50
C GLN A 155 11.95 -2.08 4.87
N VAL A 156 11.35 -1.48 5.90
CA VAL A 156 11.36 -1.99 7.27
C VAL A 156 10.74 -3.38 7.33
N LYS A 157 9.62 -3.60 6.64
CA LYS A 157 9.00 -4.94 6.53
C LYS A 157 9.95 -5.96 5.91
N ALA A 158 10.59 -5.63 4.79
CA ALA A 158 11.53 -6.54 4.12
C ALA A 158 12.76 -6.89 5.00
N MET A 159 13.25 -5.91 5.77
CA MET A 159 14.31 -6.13 6.76
C MET A 159 13.86 -7.11 7.84
N TYR A 160 12.67 -6.89 8.41
CA TYR A 160 12.12 -7.80 9.42
C TYR A 160 11.83 -9.20 8.89
N GLU A 161 11.40 -9.34 7.63
CA GLU A 161 11.19 -10.66 7.01
C GLU A 161 12.52 -11.41 6.83
N THR A 162 13.58 -10.70 6.44
CA THR A 162 14.94 -11.27 6.30
C THR A 162 15.48 -11.72 7.66
N GLU A 163 15.36 -10.86 8.67
CA GLU A 163 15.83 -11.17 10.01
C GLU A 163 15.02 -12.30 10.66
N ASN A 164 13.70 -12.32 10.50
CA ASN A 164 12.87 -13.44 10.95
C ASN A 164 13.29 -14.76 10.30
N LYS A 165 13.65 -14.75 9.01
CA LYS A 165 14.12 -15.95 8.32
C LYS A 165 15.45 -16.44 8.90
N ARG A 166 16.38 -15.52 9.17
CA ARG A 166 17.68 -15.82 9.80
C ARG A 166 17.48 -16.41 11.20
N LEU A 167 16.71 -15.73 12.05
CA LEU A 167 16.43 -16.20 13.42
C LEU A 167 15.73 -17.56 13.43
N ARG A 168 14.79 -17.81 12.52
CA ARG A 168 14.17 -19.14 12.38
C ARG A 168 15.21 -20.20 12.01
N SER A 169 16.12 -19.90 11.08
CA SER A 169 17.16 -20.87 10.71
C SER A 169 18.17 -21.17 11.83
N GLU A 170 18.38 -20.23 12.76
CA GLU A 170 19.24 -20.42 13.94
C GLU A 170 18.51 -21.15 15.08
N VAL A 171 17.23 -20.84 15.30
CA VAL A 171 16.44 -21.38 16.42
C VAL A 171 16.01 -22.84 16.17
N GLU A 172 15.68 -23.21 14.94
CA GLU A 172 15.24 -24.58 14.62
C GLU A 172 16.29 -25.67 14.95
N PRO A 173 17.58 -25.56 14.57
CA PRO A 173 18.59 -26.56 14.93
C PRO A 173 18.83 -26.60 16.45
N LEU A 174 18.87 -25.44 17.13
CA LEU A 174 19.04 -25.39 18.59
C LEU A 174 17.86 -26.03 19.32
N ARG A 175 16.63 -25.86 18.81
CA ARG A 175 15.44 -26.54 19.35
C ARG A 175 15.51 -28.05 19.13
N ALA A 176 15.98 -28.49 17.97
CA ALA A 176 16.17 -29.91 17.69
C ALA A 176 17.23 -30.53 18.63
N GLU A 177 18.35 -29.84 18.84
CA GLU A 177 19.42 -30.27 19.76
C GLU A 177 18.93 -30.38 21.22
N ILE A 178 18.17 -29.38 21.70
CA ILE A 178 17.56 -29.44 23.03
C ILE A 178 16.55 -30.59 23.14
N ALA A 179 15.78 -30.85 22.08
CA ALA A 179 14.84 -31.97 22.05
C ALA A 179 15.57 -33.32 22.11
N GLU A 180 16.67 -33.47 21.39
CA GLU A 180 17.53 -34.66 21.42
C GLU A 180 18.19 -34.87 22.80
N MET A 181 18.76 -33.81 23.39
CA MET A 181 19.36 -33.88 24.74
C MET A 181 18.33 -34.33 25.79
N ARG A 182 17.11 -33.78 25.73
CA ARG A 182 16.03 -34.20 26.63
C ARG A 182 15.61 -35.66 26.43
N ALA A 183 15.64 -36.15 25.19
CA ALA A 183 15.37 -37.56 24.91
C ALA A 183 16.48 -38.49 25.47
N LEU A 184 17.75 -38.06 25.39
CA LEU A 184 18.88 -38.78 25.98
C LEU A 184 18.82 -38.82 27.51
N ASP A 185 18.48 -37.71 28.16
CA ASP A 185 18.30 -37.66 29.62
C ASP A 185 17.12 -38.53 30.09
N SER A 186 16.04 -38.58 29.31
CA SER A 186 14.93 -39.52 29.54
C SER A 186 15.41 -40.98 29.48
N ASN A 187 16.27 -41.32 28.53
CA ASN A 187 16.87 -42.66 28.44
C ASN A 187 17.83 -42.97 29.60
N ALA A 188 18.54 -41.97 30.13
CA ALA A 188 19.32 -42.11 31.36
C ALA A 188 18.44 -42.38 32.59
N GLY A 189 17.23 -41.79 32.63
CA GLY A 189 16.19 -42.14 33.59
C GLY A 189 15.78 -43.62 33.51
N VAL A 190 15.53 -44.12 32.29
CA VAL A 190 15.22 -45.55 32.04
C VAL A 190 16.37 -46.47 32.47
N LEU A 191 17.63 -46.07 32.26
CA LEU A 191 18.80 -46.84 32.71
C LEU A 191 18.89 -46.94 34.25
N ASN A 192 18.49 -45.89 34.97
CA ASN A 192 18.42 -45.92 36.43
C ASN A 192 17.28 -46.81 36.94
N GLU A 193 16.14 -46.82 36.25
CA GLU A 193 15.04 -47.75 36.54
C GLU A 193 15.46 -49.20 36.32
N LEU A 194 16.18 -49.48 35.22
CA LEU A 194 16.71 -50.83 34.94
C LEU A 194 17.69 -51.31 36.02
N LYS A 195 18.61 -50.46 36.49
CA LYS A 195 19.50 -50.80 37.63
C LYS A 195 18.73 -51.06 38.92
N THR A 196 17.63 -50.34 39.13
CA THR A 196 16.76 -50.54 40.30
C THR A 196 16.00 -51.87 40.20
N ILE A 197 15.60 -52.27 38.99
CA ILE A 197 14.99 -53.59 38.76
C ILE A 197 16.02 -54.70 38.94
N GLU A 198 17.24 -54.53 38.44
CA GLU A 198 18.34 -55.49 38.57
C GLU A 198 18.70 -55.76 40.05
N THR A 199 18.79 -54.70 40.87
CA THR A 199 19.03 -54.82 42.31
C THR A 199 17.87 -55.55 43.01
N LYS A 200 16.62 -55.21 42.68
CA LYS A 200 15.44 -55.92 43.21
C LYS A 200 15.38 -57.40 42.80
N LEU A 201 15.74 -57.72 41.56
CA LEU A 201 15.83 -59.11 41.09
C LEU A 201 16.94 -59.87 41.79
N SER A 202 18.08 -59.24 42.05
CA SER A 202 19.18 -59.83 42.82
C SER A 202 18.76 -60.12 44.28
N GLU A 203 18.02 -59.20 44.90
CA GLU A 203 17.42 -59.42 46.22
C GLU A 203 16.37 -60.55 46.22
N LEU A 204 15.53 -60.64 45.19
CA LEU A 204 14.58 -61.74 45.04
C LEU A 204 15.29 -63.07 44.83
N THR A 205 16.34 -63.10 44.01
CA THR A 205 17.12 -64.31 43.72
C THR A 205 17.86 -64.81 44.96
N THR A 206 18.40 -63.90 45.78
CA THR A 206 19.01 -64.26 47.07
C THR A 206 17.97 -64.73 48.09
N LYS A 207 16.75 -64.16 48.10
CA LYS A 207 15.62 -64.65 48.92
C LYS A 207 15.14 -66.04 48.49
N VAL A 208 15.01 -66.28 47.19
CA VAL A 208 14.64 -67.59 46.63
C VAL A 208 15.74 -68.62 46.91
N SER A 209 17.01 -68.25 46.79
CA SER A 209 18.14 -69.15 47.13
C SER A 209 18.23 -69.46 48.63
N ARG A 210 17.80 -68.56 49.51
CA ARG A 210 17.68 -68.82 50.96
C ARG A 210 16.48 -69.67 51.32
N ASN A 211 15.38 -69.57 50.58
CA ASN A 211 14.24 -70.45 50.72
C ASN A 211 14.53 -71.79 50.05
N LYS A 212 15.25 -72.64 50.80
CA LYS A 212 15.49 -74.07 50.55
C LYS A 212 14.36 -74.70 49.72
N VAL A 213 14.78 -75.31 48.60
CA VAL A 213 14.07 -76.36 47.87
C VAL A 213 13.34 -77.28 48.87
N VAL A 214 12.01 -77.20 48.90
CA VAL A 214 11.16 -78.17 49.59
C VAL A 214 11.32 -79.49 48.84
N LYS A 215 11.96 -80.48 49.49
CA LYS A 215 11.96 -81.88 49.01
C LYS A 215 10.51 -82.38 48.96
N ILE A 216 9.92 -82.43 47.77
CA ILE A 216 8.70 -83.21 47.53
C ILE A 216 9.15 -84.65 47.26
N GLY A 217 9.11 -85.49 48.30
CA GLY A 217 9.32 -86.93 48.16
C GLY A 217 8.07 -87.61 47.59
N SER A 218 8.19 -88.25 46.44
CA SER A 218 7.17 -89.16 45.92
C SER A 218 7.45 -90.59 46.39
N ARG A 219 6.50 -91.17 47.12
CA ARG A 219 6.54 -92.51 47.71
C ARG A 219 5.31 -93.27 47.23
N SER A 220 5.48 -94.28 46.36
CA SER A 220 4.53 -95.40 46.08
C SER A 220 4.83 -95.98 44.69
N LYS A 221 4.75 -97.27 44.38
CA LYS A 221 4.54 -98.55 45.09
C LYS A 221 4.87 -99.63 44.04
N LYS A 222 5.44 -100.76 44.46
CA LYS A 222 5.74 -101.94 43.63
C LYS A 222 4.49 -102.50 42.95
N LEU A 223 4.65 -102.97 41.71
CA LEU A 223 3.93 -104.12 41.16
C LEU A 223 4.88 -104.86 40.20
N GLU A 224 5.22 -106.10 40.57
CA GLU A 224 5.80 -107.08 39.64
C GLU A 224 4.74 -107.55 38.63
N PRO A 225 5.20 -108.17 37.54
CA PRO A 225 4.55 -109.39 37.09
C PRO A 225 5.56 -110.52 36.92
N ALA A 226 5.26 -111.65 37.56
CA ALA A 226 5.84 -112.94 37.26
C ALA A 226 5.24 -113.50 35.96
N LEU A 227 6.09 -114.02 35.09
CA LEU A 227 5.98 -115.37 34.49
C LEU A 227 7.19 -115.60 33.56
N GLY A 228 7.96 -116.65 33.84
CA GLY A 228 9.01 -117.15 32.95
C GLY A 228 8.47 -117.68 31.62
N VAL A 229 9.26 -118.26 30.71
CA VAL A 229 10.14 -119.40 30.96
C VAL A 229 10.91 -119.72 29.65
N LYS A 230 12.20 -120.09 29.84
CA LYS A 230 13.10 -120.96 29.06
C LYS A 230 13.58 -120.61 27.64
N ALA A 231 14.90 -120.57 27.53
CA ALA A 231 15.64 -121.24 26.45
C ALA A 231 15.68 -122.76 26.71
N ALA A 232 15.64 -123.55 25.63
CA ALA A 232 15.97 -124.99 25.46
C ALA A 232 15.55 -125.97 26.58
#